data_AF-A0A942G5I7-F1
#
_entry.id   AF-A0A942G5I7-F1
#
_cell.length_a   1.000
_cell.length_b   1.000
_cell.length_c   1.000
_cell.angle_alpha   90.00
_cell.angle_beta   90.00
_cell.angle_gamma   90.00
#
_symmetry.space_group_name_H-M   'P 1'
#
loop_
_entity.id
_entity.type
_entity.pdbx_description
1 polymer ?
#
loop_
_entity_poly.entity_id
_entity_poly.type
_entity_poly.pdbx_seq_one_letter_code
_entity_poly.pdbx_strand_id
1 'polypeptide(L)'
;MPRKSKNKFDINGDTISIMRDGWQQMAFATYRDDYYEELSSHTWSLSNGYPSDTTLGGGLHRYMMAKWYSADVLRDLTAKGYVVDHMNNDPMDCRICNLEFLKHNRNVAKGQYLDKEAKQMRLKLAVSLFKDFSTGCYQITIGCNDHIVTQDSSGRQCHINSIKLLYNCDYSLVVLDAEAILTQYEAVGKFSISQLHCCDSRVQEAAHITLTDAEKKQGFVIRDGVYYLVIGNGKTFLSSIRYEEGWLLPEN
;
A
#
# COMPACT_ATOMS: atom_id res chain seq x y z
N MET A 1 2.38 -37.93 14.99
CA MET A 1 2.72 -37.11 13.81
C MET A 1 2.54 -35.65 14.20
N PRO A 2 3.44 -34.72 13.82
CA PRO A 2 3.19 -33.30 14.02
C PRO A 2 1.87 -32.95 13.32
N ARG A 3 1.00 -32.22 14.01
CA ARG A 3 -0.32 -31.87 13.49
C ARG A 3 -0.08 -30.86 12.36
N LYS A 4 -0.26 -31.30 11.11
CA LYS A 4 -0.10 -30.43 9.94
C LYS A 4 -1.09 -29.27 10.04
N SER A 5 -0.63 -28.06 9.70
CA SER A 5 -1.50 -26.89 9.63
C SER A 5 -2.72 -27.15 8.74
N LYS A 6 -3.87 -26.57 9.11
CA LYS A 6 -5.08 -26.62 8.27
C LYS A 6 -5.05 -25.58 7.14
N ASN A 7 -4.07 -24.69 7.13
CA ASN A 7 -3.89 -23.69 6.09
C ASN A 7 -3.04 -24.26 4.94
N LYS A 8 -3.24 -23.72 3.73
CA LYS A 8 -2.36 -23.88 2.57
C LYS A 8 -1.45 -22.66 2.49
N PHE A 9 -0.18 -22.90 2.23
CA PHE A 9 0.87 -21.89 2.10
C PHE A 9 1.51 -22.02 0.73
N ASP A 10 1.70 -20.90 0.04
CA ASP A 10 2.40 -20.81 -1.24
C ASP A 10 3.38 -19.64 -1.20
N ILE A 11 4.60 -19.85 -1.73
CA ILE A 11 5.64 -18.81 -1.79
C ILE A 11 5.75 -18.32 -3.23
N ASN A 12 5.58 -17.02 -3.43
CA ASN A 12 5.85 -16.37 -4.70
C ASN A 12 6.75 -15.14 -4.45
N GLY A 13 8.02 -15.26 -4.81
CA GLY A 13 9.04 -14.25 -4.52
C GLY A 13 9.20 -14.03 -3.02
N ASP A 14 8.96 -12.80 -2.58
CA ASP A 14 9.04 -12.35 -1.19
C ASP A 14 7.70 -12.49 -0.44
N THR A 15 6.69 -13.13 -1.04
CA THR A 15 5.33 -13.17 -0.49
C THR A 15 4.89 -14.59 -0.18
N ILE A 16 4.42 -14.81 1.05
CA ILE A 16 3.70 -16.01 1.48
C ILE A 16 2.21 -15.74 1.31
N SER A 17 1.54 -16.54 0.49
CA SER A 17 0.07 -16.57 0.42
C SER A 17 -0.45 -17.64 1.37
N ILE A 18 -1.41 -17.27 2.22
CA ILE A 18 -2.02 -18.14 3.23
C ILE A 18 -3.52 -18.23 2.95
N MET A 19 -4.02 -19.46 2.80
CA MET A 19 -5.43 -19.71 2.55
C MET A 19 -5.94 -20.85 3.44
N ARG A 20 -7.23 -20.82 3.76
CA ARG A 20 -7.92 -21.93 4.42
C ARG A 20 -9.31 -22.10 3.82
N ASP A 21 -9.75 -23.34 3.69
CA ASP A 21 -11.08 -23.64 3.19
C ASP A 21 -12.15 -22.87 4.01
N GLY A 22 -13.01 -22.14 3.31
CA GLY A 22 -14.03 -21.26 3.89
C GLY A 22 -13.63 -19.78 4.00
N TRP A 23 -12.36 -19.42 3.82
CA TRP A 23 -11.95 -18.01 3.71
C TRP A 23 -12.39 -17.42 2.38
N GLN A 24 -12.83 -16.16 2.42
CA GLN A 24 -13.25 -15.42 1.21
C GLN A 24 -12.07 -14.73 0.50
N GLN A 25 -10.95 -14.56 1.19
CA GLN A 25 -9.77 -13.83 0.71
C GLN A 25 -8.50 -14.51 1.20
N MET A 26 -7.42 -14.39 0.41
CA MET A 26 -6.09 -14.85 0.82
C MET A 26 -5.49 -13.87 1.80
N ALA A 27 -4.78 -14.37 2.81
CA ALA A 27 -3.89 -13.55 3.62
C ALA A 27 -2.48 -13.57 3.02
N PHE A 28 -1.75 -12.48 3.22
CA PHE A 28 -0.39 -12.31 2.74
C PHE A 28 0.56 -11.98 3.88
N ALA A 29 1.76 -12.52 3.83
CA ALA A 29 2.87 -12.16 4.71
C ALA A 29 4.14 -12.06 3.87
N THR A 30 5.12 -11.30 4.35
CA THR A 30 6.45 -11.30 3.72
C THR A 30 7.16 -12.62 4.05
N TYR A 31 7.91 -13.15 3.10
CA TYR A 31 8.72 -14.35 3.24
C TYR A 31 10.08 -14.01 3.85
N ARG A 32 10.54 -14.88 4.76
CA ARG A 32 11.93 -14.95 5.22
C ARG A 32 12.19 -16.35 5.76
N ASP A 33 13.34 -16.91 5.44
CA ASP A 33 13.68 -18.31 5.72
C ASP A 33 13.64 -18.63 7.22
N ASP A 34 14.07 -17.70 8.06
CA ASP A 34 14.23 -17.88 9.51
C ASP A 34 12.93 -18.10 10.30
N TYR A 35 11.76 -17.74 9.74
CA TYR A 35 10.47 -17.95 10.40
C TYR A 35 9.44 -18.72 9.57
N TYR A 36 9.74 -19.07 8.32
CA TYR A 36 8.78 -19.72 7.44
C TYR A 36 8.28 -21.07 7.98
N GLU A 37 9.18 -21.91 8.50
CA GLU A 37 8.80 -23.22 9.08
C GLU A 37 7.86 -23.06 10.28
N GLU A 38 8.16 -22.10 11.16
CA GLU A 38 7.30 -21.80 12.31
C GLU A 38 5.91 -21.31 11.85
N LEU A 39 5.86 -20.29 11.00
CA LEU A 39 4.62 -19.72 10.47
C LEU A 39 3.74 -20.77 9.79
N SER A 40 4.34 -21.66 9.00
CA SER A 40 3.62 -22.68 8.21
C SER A 40 3.25 -23.95 8.99
N SER A 41 3.89 -24.19 10.14
CA SER A 41 3.54 -25.29 11.05
C SER A 41 2.27 -24.98 11.88
N HIS A 42 1.88 -23.71 12.00
CA HIS A 42 0.74 -23.24 12.78
C HIS A 42 -0.56 -23.08 11.97
N THR A 43 -1.71 -23.20 12.65
CA THR A 43 -3.03 -23.06 12.02
C THR A 43 -3.62 -21.70 12.30
N TRP A 44 -3.64 -20.85 11.28
CA TRP A 44 -4.25 -19.53 11.30
C TRP A 44 -5.77 -19.62 11.14
N SER A 45 -6.49 -18.90 11.99
CA SER A 45 -7.95 -18.72 11.95
C SER A 45 -8.29 -17.22 11.86
N LEU A 46 -9.50 -16.88 11.44
CA LEU A 46 -9.93 -15.48 11.44
C LEU A 46 -10.54 -15.09 12.78
N SER A 47 -10.09 -13.97 13.33
CA SER A 47 -10.68 -13.30 14.49
C SER A 47 -10.94 -11.85 14.11
N ASN A 48 -12.22 -11.45 14.08
CA ASN A 48 -12.66 -10.12 13.61
C ASN A 48 -12.08 -9.71 12.24
N GLY A 49 -11.94 -10.67 11.32
CA GLY A 49 -11.37 -10.47 9.99
C GLY A 49 -9.85 -10.56 9.91
N TYR A 50 -9.13 -10.68 11.03
CA TYR A 50 -7.67 -10.80 11.06
C TYR A 50 -7.24 -12.27 11.14
N PRO A 51 -6.24 -12.70 10.34
CA PRO A 51 -5.55 -13.96 10.56
C PRO A 51 -4.90 -13.97 11.94
N SER A 52 -5.12 -15.03 12.72
CA SER A 52 -4.67 -15.14 14.10
C SER A 52 -4.35 -16.58 14.52
N ASP A 53 -3.34 -16.71 15.37
CA ASP A 53 -2.95 -17.93 16.08
C ASP A 53 -2.56 -17.55 17.53
N THR A 54 -3.21 -18.14 18.52
CA THR A 54 -2.99 -17.79 19.93
C THR A 54 -1.61 -18.19 20.45
N THR A 55 -1.01 -19.23 19.88
CA THR A 55 0.31 -19.73 20.27
C THR A 55 1.41 -18.78 19.78
N LEU A 56 1.22 -18.20 18.60
CA LEU A 56 2.15 -17.23 17.99
C LEU A 56 1.89 -15.78 18.41
N GLY A 57 1.14 -15.56 19.50
CA GLY A 57 0.93 -14.22 20.07
C GLY A 57 -0.21 -13.42 19.45
N GLY A 58 -1.16 -14.09 18.77
CA GLY A 58 -2.40 -13.49 18.28
C GLY A 58 -2.37 -13.21 16.79
N GLY A 59 -2.54 -11.94 16.40
CA GLY A 59 -2.68 -11.55 14.99
C GLY A 59 -1.41 -11.76 14.17
N LEU A 60 -1.56 -12.21 12.92
CA LEU A 60 -0.46 -12.42 11.97
C LEU A 60 0.37 -11.14 11.79
N HIS A 61 -0.27 -9.98 11.65
CA HIS A 61 0.42 -8.69 11.56
C HIS A 61 1.33 -8.41 12.77
N ARG A 62 0.91 -8.78 14.00
CA ARG A 62 1.76 -8.64 15.20
C ARG A 62 2.92 -9.62 15.18
N TYR A 63 2.66 -10.86 14.76
CA TYR A 63 3.72 -11.86 14.56
C TYR A 63 4.77 -11.35 13.57
N MET A 64 4.36 -10.82 12.42
CA MET A 64 5.27 -10.24 11.43
C MET A 64 6.08 -9.09 12.02
N MET A 65 5.45 -8.15 12.72
CA MET A 65 6.18 -7.06 13.38
C MET A 65 7.18 -7.57 14.43
N ALA A 66 6.84 -8.59 15.20
CA ALA A 66 7.76 -9.20 16.17
C ALA A 66 8.97 -9.86 15.49
N LYS A 67 8.79 -10.51 14.34
CA LYS A 67 9.91 -11.12 13.59
C LYS A 67 10.84 -10.08 12.96
N TRP A 68 10.33 -8.92 12.59
CA TRP A 68 11.12 -7.87 11.93
C TRP A 68 11.74 -6.85 12.89
N TYR A 69 11.06 -6.52 13.99
CA TYR A 69 11.53 -5.53 14.97
C TYR A 69 11.95 -6.13 16.32
N SER A 70 11.82 -7.43 16.52
CA SER A 70 11.87 -8.16 17.81
C SER A 70 10.58 -8.07 18.64
N ALA A 71 10.35 -9.11 19.45
CA ALA A 71 9.24 -9.16 20.39
C ALA A 71 9.33 -8.08 21.49
N ASP A 72 10.55 -7.68 21.88
CA ASP A 72 10.77 -6.65 22.89
C ASP A 72 10.32 -5.27 22.39
N VAL A 73 10.68 -4.90 21.16
CA VAL A 73 10.21 -3.64 20.54
C VAL A 73 8.68 -3.62 20.42
N LEU A 74 8.08 -4.71 19.95
CA LEU A 74 6.62 -4.83 19.87
C LEU A 74 5.95 -4.63 21.25
N ARG A 75 6.48 -5.27 22.30
CA ARG A 75 5.96 -5.14 23.67
C ARG A 75 6.11 -3.72 24.18
N ASP A 76 7.27 -3.11 24.02
CA ASP A 76 7.57 -1.77 24.52
C ASP A 76 6.71 -0.70 23.84
N LEU A 77 6.53 -0.78 22.51
CA LEU A 77 5.66 0.13 21.78
C LEU A 77 4.18 -0.10 22.12
N THR A 78 3.75 -1.36 22.28
CA THR A 78 2.40 -1.68 22.76
C THR A 78 2.15 -1.05 24.14
N ALA A 79 3.10 -1.18 25.08
CA ALA A 79 3.02 -0.57 26.41
C ALA A 79 2.98 0.97 26.36
N LYS A 80 3.62 1.57 25.35
CA LYS A 80 3.55 3.00 25.06
C LYS A 80 2.29 3.42 24.29
N GLY A 81 1.31 2.53 24.10
CA GLY A 81 0.03 2.83 23.45
C GLY A 81 0.08 2.90 21.91
N TYR A 82 1.09 2.28 21.30
CA TYR A 82 1.10 2.03 19.85
C TYR A 82 0.36 0.74 19.52
N VAL A 83 -0.24 0.72 18.33
CA VAL A 83 -0.80 -0.47 17.69
C VAL A 83 -0.05 -0.72 16.38
N VAL A 84 -0.23 -1.91 15.81
CA VAL A 84 0.27 -2.22 14.47
C VAL A 84 -0.83 -1.85 13.47
N ASP A 85 -0.58 -0.80 12.70
CA ASP A 85 -1.45 -0.30 11.63
C ASP A 85 -1.25 -1.12 10.36
N HIS A 86 -2.33 -1.29 9.60
CA HIS A 86 -2.27 -1.75 8.21
C HIS A 86 -2.40 -0.52 7.33
N MET A 87 -1.33 -0.18 6.61
CA MET A 87 -1.26 1.03 5.81
C MET A 87 -2.41 1.13 4.80
N ASN A 88 -2.78 0.01 4.17
CA ASN A 88 -3.91 -0.11 3.25
C ASN A 88 -5.28 -0.43 3.90
N ASN A 89 -5.33 -0.57 5.23
CA ASN A 89 -6.49 -0.97 6.01
C ASN A 89 -7.11 -2.33 5.61
N ASP A 90 -6.30 -3.23 5.05
CA ASP A 90 -6.69 -4.62 4.77
C ASP A 90 -6.11 -5.56 5.85
N PRO A 91 -6.95 -6.16 6.73
CA PRO A 91 -6.49 -7.05 7.79
C PRO A 91 -5.84 -8.35 7.27
N MET A 92 -6.02 -8.67 5.98
CA MET A 92 -5.46 -9.85 5.34
C MET A 92 -4.06 -9.60 4.78
N ASP A 93 -3.64 -8.33 4.61
CA ASP A 93 -2.32 -7.98 4.07
C ASP A 93 -1.31 -7.69 5.19
N CYS A 94 -0.71 -8.74 5.72
CA CYS A 94 0.33 -8.67 6.75
C CYS A 94 1.75 -8.62 6.18
N ARG A 95 1.93 -8.25 4.90
CA ARG A 95 3.28 -8.04 4.35
C ARG A 95 3.94 -6.86 5.07
N ILE A 96 5.23 -6.99 5.37
CA ILE A 96 5.92 -6.04 6.24
C ILE A 96 5.90 -4.61 5.68
N CYS A 97 5.97 -4.46 4.35
CA CYS A 97 5.87 -3.15 3.68
C CYS A 97 4.52 -2.44 3.84
N ASN A 98 3.51 -3.13 4.38
CA ASN A 98 2.16 -2.61 4.64
C ASN A 98 1.89 -2.43 6.14
N LEU A 99 2.87 -2.69 7.02
CA LEU A 99 2.71 -2.62 8.47
C LEU A 99 3.60 -1.55 9.09
N GLU A 100 3.08 -0.82 10.07
CA GLU A 100 3.85 0.13 10.87
C GLU A 100 3.23 0.32 12.26
N PHE A 101 4.03 0.78 13.22
CA PHE A 101 3.55 1.20 14.52
C PHE A 101 2.93 2.60 14.45
N LEU A 102 1.68 2.72 14.90
CA LEU A 102 0.98 4.00 14.99
C LEU A 102 0.31 4.13 16.36
N LYS A 103 0.31 5.34 16.95
CA LYS A 103 -0.42 5.58 18.20
C LYS A 103 -1.89 5.24 18.03
N HIS A 104 -2.50 4.60 19.03
CA HIS A 104 -3.88 4.10 18.92
C HIS A 104 -4.88 5.18 18.47
N ASN A 105 -4.82 6.39 19.04
CA ASN A 105 -5.69 7.49 18.64
C ASN A 105 -5.48 7.94 17.19
N ARG A 106 -4.24 7.94 16.71
CA ARG A 106 -3.90 8.26 15.31
C ARG A 106 -4.39 7.16 14.36
N ASN A 107 -4.27 5.89 14.74
CA ASN A 107 -4.81 4.75 13.99
C ASN A 107 -6.35 4.84 13.87
N VAL A 108 -7.03 5.18 14.97
CA VAL A 108 -8.49 5.40 14.95
C VAL A 108 -8.84 6.56 14.03
N ALA A 109 -8.11 7.68 14.09
CA ALA A 109 -8.32 8.83 13.21
C ALA A 109 -8.12 8.46 11.73
N LYS A 110 -7.00 7.80 11.38
CA LYS A 110 -6.72 7.27 10.04
C LYS A 110 -7.89 6.43 9.50
N GLY A 111 -8.41 5.52 10.33
CA GLY A 111 -9.57 4.68 9.99
C GLY A 111 -10.88 5.44 9.76
N GLN A 112 -11.07 6.59 10.44
CA GLN A 112 -12.27 7.42 10.27
C GLN A 112 -12.20 8.39 9.09
N TYR A 113 -11.00 8.81 8.71
CA TYR A 113 -10.75 9.80 7.64
C TYR A 113 -10.07 9.14 6.44
N LEU A 114 -8.72 9.10 6.43
CA LEU A 114 -7.91 8.61 5.31
C LEU A 114 -8.43 7.29 4.71
N ASP A 115 -8.68 6.26 5.52
CA ASP A 115 -9.04 4.95 4.98
C ASP A 115 -10.43 4.95 4.31
N LYS A 116 -11.37 5.77 4.80
CA LYS A 116 -12.70 5.92 4.19
C LYS A 116 -12.62 6.76 2.92
N GLU A 117 -11.92 7.88 2.97
CA GLU A 117 -11.76 8.78 1.84
C GLU A 117 -10.98 8.10 0.71
N ALA A 118 -9.87 7.41 1.01
CA ALA A 118 -9.10 6.67 0.01
C ALA A 118 -9.97 5.60 -0.69
N LYS A 119 -10.88 4.94 0.04
CA LYS A 119 -11.82 3.98 -0.54
C LYS A 119 -12.85 4.66 -1.46
N GLN A 120 -13.40 5.80 -1.06
CA GLN A 120 -14.39 6.55 -1.84
C GLN A 120 -13.76 7.20 -3.08
N MET A 121 -12.55 7.71 -2.95
CA MET A 121 -11.82 8.42 -3.99
C MET A 121 -11.05 7.51 -4.93
N ARG A 122 -10.94 6.21 -4.66
CA ARG A 122 -10.11 5.26 -5.45
C ARG A 122 -10.35 5.32 -6.96
N LEU A 123 -11.60 5.53 -7.39
CA LEU A 123 -11.96 5.63 -8.81
C LEU A 123 -11.52 6.94 -9.48
N LYS A 124 -11.07 7.92 -8.70
CA LYS A 124 -10.54 9.21 -9.14
C LYS A 124 -9.04 9.31 -8.89
N LEU A 125 -8.63 9.00 -7.66
CA LEU A 125 -7.26 9.03 -7.17
C LEU A 125 -6.99 7.80 -6.30
N ALA A 126 -6.10 6.92 -6.77
CA ALA A 126 -5.71 5.71 -6.05
C ALA A 126 -4.49 5.99 -5.18
N VAL A 127 -4.72 6.49 -3.96
CA VAL A 127 -3.67 6.75 -2.96
C VAL A 127 -3.35 5.47 -2.19
N SER A 128 -2.06 5.18 -1.99
CA SER A 128 -1.58 4.06 -1.19
C SER A 128 -0.30 4.43 -0.44
N LEU A 129 -0.11 3.84 0.74
CA LEU A 129 1.05 4.07 1.60
C LEU A 129 1.87 2.78 1.70
N PHE A 130 3.20 2.94 1.72
CA PHE A 130 4.12 1.82 1.88
C PHE A 130 5.33 2.22 2.71
N LYS A 131 5.95 1.23 3.33
CA LYS A 131 7.32 1.32 3.85
C LYS A 131 8.24 0.44 3.03
N ASP A 132 9.31 1.04 2.54
CA ASP A 132 10.43 0.30 1.96
C ASP A 132 11.40 -0.09 3.07
N PHE A 133 11.50 -1.39 3.35
CA PHE A 133 12.37 -1.91 4.41
C PHE A 133 13.85 -1.94 4.02
N SER A 134 14.18 -1.84 2.72
CA SER A 134 15.56 -1.78 2.28
C SER A 134 16.21 -0.42 2.60
N THR A 135 15.40 0.65 2.63
CA THR A 135 15.86 2.03 2.89
C THR A 135 15.34 2.60 4.22
N GLY A 136 14.28 2.02 4.78
CA GLY A 136 13.56 2.54 5.94
C GLY A 136 12.63 3.71 5.63
N CYS A 137 12.55 4.14 4.36
CA CYS A 137 11.74 5.26 3.93
C CYS A 137 10.28 4.87 3.68
N TYR A 138 9.37 5.84 3.76
CA TYR A 138 7.98 5.66 3.38
C TYR A 138 7.74 6.20 1.98
N GLN A 139 6.71 5.68 1.31
CA GLN A 139 6.25 6.21 0.04
C GLN A 139 4.73 6.37 0.04
N ILE A 140 4.27 7.51 -0.45
CA ILE A 140 2.90 7.67 -0.93
C ILE A 140 2.93 7.46 -2.43
N THR A 141 2.09 6.55 -2.93
CA THR A 141 1.88 6.37 -4.36
C THR A 141 0.48 6.81 -4.73
N ILE A 142 0.35 7.47 -5.87
CA ILE A 142 -0.89 8.06 -6.36
C ILE A 142 -1.09 7.57 -7.79
N GLY A 143 -2.10 6.73 -8.02
CA GLY A 143 -2.57 6.42 -9.37
C GLY A 143 -3.65 7.42 -9.81
N CYS A 144 -3.48 8.04 -10.97
CA CYS A 144 -4.42 9.02 -11.50
C CYS A 144 -5.46 8.32 -12.37
N ASN A 145 -6.69 8.18 -11.86
CA ASN A 145 -7.82 7.66 -12.64
C ASN A 145 -8.61 8.79 -13.31
N ASP A 146 -8.67 9.94 -12.67
CA ASP A 146 -9.10 11.18 -13.27
C ASP A 146 -8.02 11.76 -14.20
N HIS A 147 -8.44 12.69 -15.05
CA HIS A 147 -7.55 13.44 -15.93
C HIS A 147 -6.74 14.47 -15.14
N ILE A 148 -5.54 14.07 -14.71
CA ILE A 148 -4.61 14.92 -13.96
C ILE A 148 -3.51 15.41 -14.90
N VAL A 149 -3.25 16.71 -14.86
CA VAL A 149 -2.20 17.36 -15.64
C VAL A 149 -1.24 18.14 -14.75
N THR A 150 0.03 18.14 -15.12
CA THR A 150 1.01 19.12 -14.65
C THR A 150 1.40 20.04 -15.79
N GLN A 151 1.96 21.20 -15.47
CA GLN A 151 2.51 22.12 -16.43
C GLN A 151 4.03 22.14 -16.28
N ASP A 152 4.76 21.86 -17.36
CA ASP A 152 6.21 21.98 -17.36
C ASP A 152 6.67 23.45 -17.42
N SER A 153 7.98 23.68 -17.28
CA SER A 153 8.56 25.03 -17.30
C SER A 153 8.34 25.79 -18.62
N SER A 154 7.99 25.09 -19.70
CA SER A 154 7.65 25.69 -21.01
C SER A 154 6.17 26.05 -21.13
N GLY A 155 5.36 25.70 -20.14
CA GLY A 155 3.92 25.91 -20.15
C GLY A 155 3.13 24.76 -20.79
N ARG A 156 3.80 23.69 -21.24
CA ARG A 156 3.14 22.53 -21.85
C ARG A 156 2.46 21.68 -20.78
N GLN A 157 1.23 21.26 -21.06
CA GLN A 157 0.49 20.34 -20.19
C GLN A 157 0.92 18.91 -20.46
N CYS A 158 1.30 18.19 -19.39
CA CYS A 158 1.62 16.78 -19.42
C CYS A 158 0.57 16.02 -18.60
N HIS A 159 -0.02 14.98 -19.18
CA HIS A 159 -0.94 14.08 -18.46
C HIS A 159 -0.14 13.16 -17.54
N ILE A 160 -0.64 12.95 -16.33
CA ILE A 160 0.03 12.13 -15.32
C ILE A 160 -0.70 10.81 -15.16
N ASN A 161 0.04 9.70 -15.20
CA ASN A 161 -0.46 8.36 -14.88
C ASN A 161 -0.31 8.06 -13.39
N SER A 162 0.87 8.35 -12.84
CA SER A 162 1.13 8.12 -11.43
C SER A 162 2.16 9.08 -10.85
N ILE A 163 2.08 9.26 -9.54
CA ILE A 163 3.02 10.03 -8.75
C ILE A 163 3.49 9.15 -7.60
N LYS A 164 4.79 9.13 -7.35
CA LYS A 164 5.36 8.53 -6.14
C LYS A 164 6.08 9.62 -5.36
N LEU A 165 5.90 9.65 -4.05
CA LEU A 165 6.47 10.63 -3.13
C LEU A 165 7.28 9.88 -2.09
N LEU A 166 8.54 10.27 -1.89
CA LEU A 166 9.45 9.65 -0.92
C LEU A 166 9.45 10.45 0.39
N TYR A 167 9.48 9.74 1.52
CA TYR A 167 9.42 10.31 2.86
C TYR A 167 10.48 9.69 3.77
N ASN A 168 11.24 10.56 4.43
CA ASN A 168 12.15 10.21 5.54
C ASN A 168 11.76 10.97 6.80
N CYS A 169 10.52 10.76 7.24
CA CYS A 169 9.96 11.41 8.42
C CYS A 169 9.05 10.43 9.18
N ASP A 170 8.46 10.88 10.29
CA ASP A 170 7.57 10.05 11.10
C ASP A 170 6.33 9.62 10.29
N TYR A 171 5.93 8.35 10.41
CA TYR A 171 4.79 7.78 9.69
C TYR A 171 3.49 8.58 9.89
N SER A 172 3.28 9.19 11.06
CA SER A 172 2.10 10.01 11.30
C SER A 172 2.04 11.26 10.41
N LEU A 173 3.18 11.82 9.98
CA LEU A 173 3.22 12.91 9.01
C LEU A 173 2.87 12.41 7.59
N VAL A 174 3.32 11.21 7.24
CA VAL A 174 2.98 10.57 5.96
C VAL A 174 1.47 10.34 5.85
N VAL A 175 0.82 9.90 6.94
CA VAL A 175 -0.64 9.74 7.01
C VAL A 175 -1.36 11.08 6.84
N LEU A 176 -0.86 12.15 7.47
CA LEU A 176 -1.45 13.49 7.35
C LEU A 176 -1.34 14.04 5.92
N ASP A 177 -0.21 13.83 5.26
CA ASP A 177 -0.02 14.24 3.87
C ASP A 177 -0.94 13.48 2.91
N ALA A 178 -1.13 12.18 3.14
CA ALA A 178 -2.06 11.37 2.37
C ALA A 178 -3.50 11.87 2.49
N GLU A 179 -3.92 12.23 3.70
CA GLU A 179 -5.22 12.85 3.97
C GLU A 179 -5.32 14.21 3.27
N ALA A 180 -4.29 15.07 3.40
CA ALA A 180 -4.27 16.38 2.77
C ALA A 180 -4.38 16.30 1.23
N ILE A 181 -3.72 15.33 0.59
CA ILE A 181 -3.84 15.09 -0.86
C ILE A 181 -5.29 14.81 -1.23
N LEU A 182 -5.95 13.87 -0.52
CA LEU A 182 -7.33 13.48 -0.81
C LEU A 182 -8.31 14.63 -0.54
N THR A 183 -8.20 15.30 0.60
CA THR A 183 -9.05 16.43 0.98
C THR A 183 -8.92 17.59 -0.01
N GLN A 184 -7.70 17.98 -0.39
CA GLN A 184 -7.50 19.06 -1.38
C GLN A 184 -8.09 18.68 -2.73
N TYR A 185 -7.83 17.44 -3.18
CA TYR A 185 -8.32 16.98 -4.46
C TYR A 185 -9.86 16.89 -4.49
N GLU A 186 -10.49 16.41 -3.43
CA GLU A 186 -11.95 16.39 -3.32
C GLU A 186 -12.56 17.79 -3.35
N ALA A 187 -11.96 18.75 -2.62
CA ALA A 187 -12.50 20.09 -2.48
C ALA A 187 -12.41 20.93 -3.76
N VAL A 188 -11.29 20.84 -4.49
CA VAL A 188 -10.99 21.77 -5.60
C VAL A 188 -10.43 21.11 -6.85
N GLY A 189 -10.35 19.77 -6.91
CA GLY A 189 -9.85 19.03 -8.08
C GLY A 189 -8.34 19.15 -8.32
N LYS A 190 -7.57 19.61 -7.32
CA LYS A 190 -6.12 19.78 -7.40
C LYS A 190 -5.48 19.60 -6.02
N PHE A 191 -4.21 19.24 -5.99
CA PHE A 191 -3.38 19.19 -4.78
C PHE A 191 -1.97 19.68 -5.11
N SER A 192 -1.25 20.19 -4.11
CA SER A 192 0.15 20.60 -4.28
C SER A 192 1.10 19.64 -3.56
N ILE A 193 2.11 19.16 -4.28
CA ILE A 193 3.20 18.37 -3.69
C ILE A 193 4.15 19.26 -2.88
N SER A 194 4.30 20.52 -3.27
CA SER A 194 5.26 21.45 -2.63
C SER A 194 4.94 21.81 -1.19
N GLN A 195 3.74 21.44 -0.71
CA GLN A 195 3.26 21.71 0.65
C GLN A 195 3.35 20.46 1.54
N LEU A 196 3.81 19.34 0.99
CA LEU A 196 3.95 18.06 1.67
C LEU A 196 5.34 17.94 2.29
N HIS A 197 5.49 16.98 3.20
CA HIS A 197 6.73 16.63 3.87
C HIS A 197 7.63 15.69 3.04
N CYS A 198 7.27 15.40 1.79
CA CYS A 198 8.06 14.51 0.94
C CYS A 198 9.43 15.14 0.63
N CYS A 199 10.48 14.34 0.68
CA CYS A 199 11.84 14.78 0.36
C CYS A 199 12.19 14.61 -1.13
N ASP A 200 11.47 13.76 -1.85
CA ASP A 200 11.65 13.55 -3.28
C ASP A 200 10.32 13.12 -3.94
N SER A 201 10.22 13.28 -5.25
CA SER A 201 9.04 12.89 -6.02
C SER A 201 9.40 12.38 -7.42
N ARG A 202 8.63 11.39 -7.90
CA ARG A 202 8.72 10.87 -9.26
C ARG A 202 7.35 10.88 -9.89
N VAL A 203 7.23 11.57 -11.02
CA VAL A 203 6.01 11.69 -11.78
C VAL A 203 6.15 10.88 -13.06
N GLN A 204 5.22 9.97 -13.29
CA GLN A 204 5.14 9.21 -14.53
C GLN A 204 4.08 9.84 -15.42
N GLU A 205 4.51 10.37 -16.56
CA GLU A 205 3.62 10.91 -17.59
C GLU A 205 2.89 9.80 -18.36
N ALA A 206 1.72 10.15 -18.90
CA ALA A 206 0.98 9.27 -19.78
C ALA A 206 1.67 9.13 -21.14
N ALA A 207 1.69 7.90 -21.67
CA ALA A 207 2.15 7.66 -23.03
C ALA A 207 1.24 8.36 -24.04
N HIS A 208 1.82 9.08 -25.00
CA HIS A 208 1.07 9.75 -26.05
C HIS A 208 0.64 8.74 -27.13
N ILE A 209 -0.50 8.08 -26.91
CA ILE A 209 -1.06 7.07 -27.81
C ILE A 209 -2.38 7.58 -28.38
N THR A 210 -2.45 7.72 -29.70
CA THR A 210 -3.72 7.97 -30.39
C THR A 210 -4.54 6.68 -30.43
N LEU A 211 -5.66 6.67 -29.72
CA LEU A 211 -6.61 5.56 -29.70
C LEU A 211 -7.68 5.72 -30.78
N THR A 212 -8.00 4.63 -31.48
CA THR A 212 -9.20 4.56 -32.32
C THR A 212 -10.48 4.56 -31.47
N ASP A 213 -11.63 4.86 -32.06
CA ASP A 213 -12.91 4.87 -31.32
C ASP A 213 -13.31 3.50 -30.77
N ALA A 214 -12.84 2.41 -31.40
CA ALA A 214 -13.00 1.07 -30.88
C ALA A 214 -12.12 0.84 -29.63
N GLU A 215 -10.86 1.28 -29.68
CA GLU A 215 -9.88 1.12 -28.60
C GLU A 215 -10.21 1.94 -27.35
N LYS A 216 -10.81 3.13 -27.52
CA LYS A 216 -11.30 3.93 -26.37
C LYS A 216 -12.29 3.15 -25.49
N LYS A 217 -12.97 2.15 -26.07
CA LYS A 217 -13.94 1.28 -25.37
C LYS A 217 -13.32 -0.01 -24.85
N GLN A 218 -12.02 -0.25 -25.01
CA GLN A 218 -11.33 -1.44 -24.52
C GLN A 218 -10.69 -1.18 -23.15
N GLY A 219 -10.44 -2.22 -22.36
CA GLY A 219 -9.74 -2.06 -21.08
C GLY A 219 -8.23 -1.84 -21.24
N PHE A 220 -7.66 -2.40 -22.31
CA PHE A 220 -6.24 -2.24 -22.63
C PHE A 220 -6.05 -2.16 -24.15
N VAL A 221 -4.92 -1.61 -24.56
CA VAL A 221 -4.42 -1.68 -25.94
C VAL A 221 -2.98 -2.19 -25.95
N ILE A 222 -2.56 -2.74 -27.08
CA ILE A 222 -1.19 -3.23 -27.26
C ILE A 222 -0.51 -2.37 -28.32
N ARG A 223 0.71 -1.90 -28.04
CA ARG A 223 1.60 -1.26 -29.00
C ARG A 223 2.97 -1.90 -28.83
N ASP A 224 3.53 -2.44 -29.90
CA ASP A 224 4.87 -3.06 -29.92
C ASP A 224 5.10 -4.11 -28.80
N GLY A 225 4.07 -4.91 -28.50
CA GLY A 225 4.10 -5.93 -27.45
C GLY A 225 3.92 -5.40 -26.02
N VAL A 226 3.82 -4.09 -25.83
CA VAL A 226 3.57 -3.45 -24.53
C VAL A 226 2.07 -3.25 -24.34
N TYR A 227 1.57 -3.69 -23.17
CA TYR A 227 0.18 -3.51 -22.76
C TYR A 227 0.00 -2.15 -22.07
N TYR A 228 -0.98 -1.38 -22.54
CA TYR A 228 -1.37 -0.10 -21.94
C TYR A 228 -2.79 -0.19 -21.44
N LEU A 229 -3.01 0.20 -20.18
CA LEU A 229 -4.34 0.30 -19.60
C LEU A 229 -5.04 1.56 -20.15
N VAL A 230 -6.28 1.43 -20.60
CA VAL A 230 -7.10 2.58 -21.00
C VAL A 230 -7.89 3.03 -19.77
N ILE A 231 -7.62 4.24 -19.29
CA ILE A 231 -8.26 4.80 -18.08
C ILE A 231 -9.32 5.82 -18.49
N GLY A 232 -10.34 6.03 -17.65
CA GLY A 232 -11.39 7.05 -17.87
C GLY A 232 -12.57 6.62 -18.74
N ASN A 233 -12.60 5.36 -19.20
CA ASN A 233 -13.72 4.81 -19.99
C ASN A 233 -14.76 4.02 -19.15
N GLY A 234 -14.60 4.00 -17.83
CA GLY A 234 -15.48 3.29 -16.89
C GLY A 234 -15.32 1.76 -16.86
N LYS A 235 -14.38 1.17 -17.61
CA LYS A 235 -14.12 -0.28 -17.61
C LYS A 235 -12.94 -0.70 -16.77
N THR A 236 -11.96 0.18 -16.64
CA THR A 236 -10.67 -0.09 -16.01
C THR A 236 -10.24 1.11 -15.20
N PHE A 237 -9.59 0.83 -14.06
CA PHE A 237 -9.05 1.83 -13.16
C PHE A 237 -7.85 1.26 -12.42
N LEU A 238 -6.97 2.13 -11.95
CA LEU A 238 -5.86 1.83 -11.07
C LEU A 238 -6.39 1.65 -9.65
N SER A 239 -6.19 0.49 -9.04
CA SER A 239 -6.57 0.25 -7.64
C SER A 239 -5.50 0.72 -6.65
N SER A 240 -4.23 0.61 -7.03
CA SER A 240 -3.04 1.02 -6.31
C SER A 240 -1.85 1.03 -7.28
N ILE A 241 -0.79 1.75 -6.93
CA ILE A 241 0.49 1.74 -7.63
C ILE A 241 1.53 1.21 -6.64
N ARG A 242 2.38 0.28 -7.07
CA ARG A 242 3.41 -0.26 -6.18
C ARG A 242 4.49 0.80 -5.92
N TYR A 243 4.97 0.88 -4.67
CA TYR A 243 6.14 1.68 -4.31
C TYR A 243 7.39 1.21 -5.07
N GLU A 244 8.43 2.04 -5.10
CA GLU A 244 9.72 1.67 -5.67
C GLU A 244 10.70 1.23 -4.58
N GLU A 245 11.10 -0.04 -4.59
CA GLU A 245 12.08 -0.57 -3.65
C GLU A 245 13.47 -0.02 -3.94
N GLY A 246 14.22 0.34 -2.89
CA GLY A 246 15.57 0.85 -3.00
C GLY A 246 15.65 2.31 -3.43
N TRP A 247 14.55 3.08 -3.32
CA TRP A 247 14.60 4.52 -3.62
C TRP A 247 15.36 5.26 -2.52
N LEU A 248 16.62 5.55 -2.83
CA LEU A 248 17.54 6.28 -1.95
C LEU A 248 17.16 7.75 -1.83
N LEU A 249 17.53 8.34 -0.69
CA LEU A 249 17.37 9.77 -0.47
C LEU A 249 18.21 10.56 -1.49
N PRO A 250 17.72 11.72 -1.96
CA PRO A 250 18.51 12.59 -2.80
C PRO A 250 19.78 13.02 -2.05
N GLU A 251 20.90 13.06 -2.78
CA GLU A 251 22.14 13.65 -2.27
C GLU A 251 21.91 15.15 -2.03
N ASN A 252 22.24 15.63 -0.83
CA ASN A 252 22.13 17.05 -0.46
C ASN A 252 23.24 17.89 -1.11
#